data_AF-A0A086Y1L1-F1
#
_entry.id   AF-A0A086Y1L1-F1
#
_cell.length_a   1.000
_cell.length_b   1.000
_cell.length_c   1.000
_cell.angle_alpha   90.00
_cell.angle_beta   90.00
_cell.angle_gamma   90.00
#
_symmetry.space_group_name_H-M   'P 1'
#
loop_
_entity.id
_entity.type
_entity.pdbx_description
1 polymer ?
#
loop_
_entity_poly.entity_id
_entity_poly.type
_entity_poly.pdbx_seq_one_letter_code
_entity_poly.pdbx_strand_id
1 'polypeptide(L)' 'MARVSPIYVNEKNAAALLDMGIGEFRSHVIAGHLPRGLEIVPGVVRWDAEALRCIGRGDAIEGMGGVNW' A
#
# COMPACT_ATOMS: atom_id res chain seq x y z
N MET A 1 0.82 -24.70 8.53
CA MET A 1 1.42 -24.08 7.33
C MET A 1 1.72 -22.63 7.66
N ALA A 2 2.98 -22.20 7.61
CA ALA A 2 3.32 -20.81 7.83
C ALA A 2 2.70 -19.97 6.70
N ARG A 3 1.81 -19.03 7.04
CA ARG A 3 1.30 -18.03 6.08
C ARG A 3 2.47 -17.11 5.75
N VAL A 4 3.08 -17.31 4.59
CA VAL A 4 4.03 -16.36 4.03
C VAL A 4 3.26 -15.05 3.84
N SER A 5 3.60 -14.04 4.63
CA SER A 5 3.06 -12.69 4.43
C SER A 5 3.80 -12.08 3.26
N PRO A 6 3.13 -11.73 2.15
CA PRO A 6 3.80 -11.13 1.02
C PRO A 6 4.33 -9.75 1.41
N ILE A 7 5.58 -9.47 1.06
CA ILE A 7 6.20 -8.14 1.21
C ILE A 7 5.49 -7.14 0.29
N TYR A 8 5.22 -7.56 -0.95
CA TYR A 8 4.53 -6.77 -1.96
C TYR A 8 3.17 -7.36 -2.34
N VAL A 9 2.13 -6.53 -2.30
CA VAL A 9 0.76 -6.88 -2.67
C VAL A 9 0.32 -6.17 -3.95
N ASN A 10 -0.60 -6.80 -4.69
CA ASN A 10 -1.24 -6.16 -5.85
C ASN A 10 -2.33 -5.18 -5.39
N GLU A 11 -2.88 -4.40 -6.33
CA GLU A 11 -3.92 -3.39 -6.06
C GLU A 11 -5.13 -3.99 -5.31
N LYS A 12 -5.57 -5.18 -5.73
CA LYS A 12 -6.70 -5.89 -5.10
C LYS A 12 -6.44 -6.22 -3.63
N ASN A 13 -5.27 -6.77 -3.33
CA ASN A 13 -4.90 -7.15 -1.97
C ASN A 13 -4.60 -5.91 -1.12
N ALA A 14 -4.04 -4.86 -1.71
CA ALA A 14 -3.83 -3.58 -1.04
C ALA A 14 -5.16 -2.96 -0.59
N ALA A 15 -6.16 -2.93 -1.48
CA ALA A 15 -7.51 -2.48 -1.16
C ALA A 15 -8.15 -3.34 -0.06
N ALA A 16 -8.01 -4.66 -0.14
CA ALA A 16 -8.52 -5.59 0.87
C ALA A 16 -7.84 -5.43 2.25
N LEU A 17 -6.55 -5.04 2.30
CA LEU A 17 -5.85 -4.78 3.57
C LEU A 17 -6.43 -3.58 4.32
N LEU A 18 -6.99 -2.61 3.59
CA LEU A 18 -7.62 -1.42 4.14
C LEU A 18 -9.16 -1.51 4.15
N ASP A 19 -9.70 -2.72 3.97
CA ASP A 19 -11.14 -3.01 3.94
C ASP A 19 -11.95 -2.13 2.96
N MET A 20 -11.38 -1.84 1.78
CA MET A 20 -11.99 -0.98 0.78
C MET A 20 -12.07 -1.63 -0.61
N GLY A 21 -12.94 -1.09 -1.46
CA GLY A 21 -13.03 -1.49 -2.86
C GLY A 21 -11.79 -1.06 -3.67
N ILE A 22 -11.49 -1.79 -4.76
CA ILE A 22 -10.34 -1.48 -5.63
C ILE A 22 -10.45 -0.08 -6.24
N GLY A 23 -11.67 0.32 -6.65
CA GLY A 23 -11.93 1.64 -7.23
C GLY A 23 -11.73 2.77 -6.21
N GLU A 24 -12.21 2.57 -4.97
CA GLU A 24 -12.01 3.50 -3.85
C GLU A 24 -10.52 3.66 -3.56
N PHE A 25 -9.81 2.54 -3.41
CA PHE A 25 -8.37 2.53 -3.17
C PHE A 25 -7.61 3.31 -4.27
N ARG A 26 -7.93 3.04 -5.54
CA ARG A 26 -7.32 3.75 -6.67
C ARG A 26 -7.62 5.24 -6.62
N SER A 27 -8.86 5.65 -6.33
CA SER A 27 -9.23 7.05 -6.19
C SER A 27 -8.44 7.75 -5.08
N HIS A 28 -8.25 7.10 -3.92
CA HIS A 28 -7.44 7.65 -2.83
C HIS A 28 -5.94 7.72 -3.15
N VAL A 29 -5.41 6.76 -3.92
CA VAL A 29 -4.02 6.81 -4.42
C VAL A 29 -3.83 7.98 -5.39
N ILE A 30 -4.79 8.20 -6.30
CA ILE A 30 -4.76 9.33 -7.25
C ILE A 30 -4.90 10.67 -6.50
N ALA A 31 -5.79 10.72 -5.51
CA ALA A 31 -6.01 11.90 -4.67
C ALA A 31 -4.84 12.21 -3.72
N GLY A 32 -3.86 11.31 -3.58
CA GLY A 32 -2.67 11.50 -2.74
C GLY A 32 -2.86 11.16 -1.26
N HIS A 33 -3.98 10.52 -0.88
CA HIS A 33 -4.23 10.07 0.48
C HIS A 33 -3.54 8.74 0.80
N LEU A 34 -3.28 7.92 -0.22
CA LEU A 34 -2.62 6.62 -0.08
C LEU A 34 -1.30 6.58 -0.89
N PRO A 35 -0.33 5.74 -0.47
CA PRO A 35 0.94 5.61 -1.16
C PRO A 35 0.72 5.11 -2.60
N ARG A 36 1.47 5.71 -3.53
CA ARG A 36 1.51 5.24 -4.92
C ARG A 36 2.17 3.87 -4.97
N GLY A 37 1.67 3.03 -5.86
CA GLY A 37 2.27 1.71 -6.08
C GLY A 37 3.67 1.86 -6.67
N LEU A 38 4.59 1.01 -6.19
CA LEU A 38 5.95 0.90 -6.69
C LEU A 38 5.95 -0.02 -7.91
N GLU A 39 6.50 0.46 -9.02
CA GLU A 39 6.80 -0.40 -10.16
C GLU A 39 8.06 -1.22 -9.86
N ILE A 40 7.89 -2.51 -9.56
CA ILE A 40 9.01 -3.40 -9.21
C ILE A 40 9.68 -4.00 -10.45
N VAL A 41 8.93 -4.14 -11.53
CA VAL A 41 9.36 -4.52 -12.87
C VAL A 41 8.44 -3.83 -13.88
N PRO A 42 8.86 -3.60 -15.13
CA PRO A 42 8.06 -2.88 -16.12
C PRO A 42 6.62 -3.44 -16.25
N GLY A 43 5.62 -2.60 -15.98
CA GLY A 43 4.21 -2.98 -16.06
C GLY A 43 3.66 -3.74 -14.85
N VAL A 44 4.45 -3.97 -13.80
CA VAL A 44 4.00 -4.60 -12.55
C VAL A 44 4.14 -3.63 -11.40
N VAL A 45 3.02 -3.01 -11.06
CA VAL A 45 2.88 -2.12 -9.90
C VAL A 45 2.46 -2.93 -8.68
N ARG A 46 3.17 -2.73 -7.56
CA ARG A 46 2.89 -3.37 -6.28
C ARG A 46 2.98 -2.37 -5.14
N TRP A 47 2.25 -2.65 -4.07
CA TRP A 47 2.28 -1.89 -2.84
C TRP A 47 2.99 -2.68 -1.76
N ASP A 48 3.72 -1.98 -0.91
CA ASP A 48 4.33 -2.59 0.26
C ASP A 48 3.25 -2.90 1.31
N ALA A 49 3.17 -4.17 1.72
CA ALA A 49 2.14 -4.64 2.63
C ALA A 49 2.36 -4.14 4.07
N GLU A 50 3.61 -3.89 4.47
CA GLU A 50 3.92 -3.36 5.80
C GLU A 50 3.58 -1.88 5.88
N ALA A 51 3.92 -1.09 4.87
CA ALA A 51 3.55 0.33 4.79
C ALA A 51 2.03 0.52 4.86
N LEU A 52 1.25 -0.29 4.12
CA LEU A 52 -0.22 -0.26 4.18
C LEU A 52 -0.74 -0.65 5.58
N ARG A 53 -0.10 -1.61 6.25
CA ARG A 53 -0.46 -1.98 7.63
C ARG A 53 -0.15 -0.88 8.64
N CYS A 54 0.96 -0.16 8.49
CA CYS A 54 1.28 0.99 9.34
C CYS A 54 0.23 2.09 9.20
N ILE A 55 -0.16 2.42 7.95
CA ILE A 55 -1.24 3.38 7.67
C ILE A 55 -2.55 2.95 8.35
N GLY A 56 -2.95 1.68 8.17
CA GLY A 56 -4.19 1.17 8.76
C GLY A 56 -4.19 1.11 10.28
N ARG A 57 -3.03 1.03 10.93
CA ARG A 57 -2.90 1.09 12.40
C ARG A 57 -2.93 2.52 12.94
N GLY A 58 -2.85 3.55 12.09
CA GLY A 58 -2.66 4.93 12.53
C GLY A 58 -1.24 5.19 13.05
N ASP A 59 -0.30 4.28 12.78
CA ASP A 59 1.12 4.50 13.01
C ASP A 59 1.60 5.40 11.87
N ALA A 60 1.39 6.71 12.05
CA ALA A 60 2.06 7.70 11.23
C ALA A 60 3.55 7.44 11.45
N ILE A 61 4.23 6.90 10.44
CA ILE A 61 5.67 6.63 10.52
C ILE A 61 6.37 8.00 10.51
N GLU A 62 6.45 8.64 11.68
CA GLU A 62 7.46 9.64 12.00
C GLU A 62 8.81 8.90 12.00
N GLY A 63 9.41 8.65 10.84
CA GLY A 63 10.76 8.08 10.82
C GLY A 63 11.22 7.28 9.62
N MET A 64 10.44 7.11 8.55
CA MET A 64 10.99 6.58 7.29
C MET A 64 11.29 7.77 6.37
N GLY A 65 12.45 8.41 6.64
CA GLY A 65 12.98 9.51 5.84
C GLY A 65 12.97 9.15 4.36
N GLY A 66 12.20 9.90 3.58
CA GLY A 66 12.12 9.71 2.13
C GLY A 66 10.78 10.09 1.48
N VAL A 67 9.72 10.33 2.25
CA VAL A 67 8.49 10.90 1.70
C VAL A 67 8.45 12.41 1.95
N ASN A 68 8.86 13.17 0.94
CA ASN A 68 8.55 14.59 0.85
C ASN A 68 7.05 14.71 0.50
N TRP A 69 6.25 15.22 1.43
CA TRP A 69 4.91 15.73 1.15
C TRP A 69 5.00 17.10 0.47
#